data_AF-A0A4R1UHW4-F1
#
_entry.id   AF-A0A4R1UHW4-F1
#
_cell.length_a   1.000
_cell.length_b   1.000
_cell.length_c   1.000
_cell.angle_alpha   90.00
_cell.angle_beta   90.00
_cell.angle_gamma   90.00
#
_symmetry.space_group_name_H-M   'P 1'
#
loop_
_entity.id
_entity.type
_entity.pdbx_description
1 polymer ?
#
loop_
_entity_poly.entity_id
_entity_poly.type
_entity_poly.pdbx_seq_one_letter_code
_entity_poly.pdbx_strand_id
1 'polypeptide(L)'
;MPTMQDKRQDFLWLVQLWIQRERDITGWTATCGDAVAASYRIPASMTARDAAFDFMSFNSEAFRGDIENKCPAWMMGLDDPRYC
;
A
#
# COMPACT_ATOMS: atom_id res chain seq x y z
N MET A 1 -13.10 -18.84 6.32
CA MET A 1 -12.06 -18.33 5.40
C MET A 1 -12.26 -16.83 5.30
N PRO A 2 -11.24 -15.99 5.53
CA PRO A 2 -11.38 -14.56 5.32
C PRO A 2 -11.71 -14.30 3.84
N THR A 3 -12.71 -13.47 3.60
CA THR A 3 -13.14 -13.11 2.24
C THR A 3 -12.17 -12.10 1.62
N MET A 4 -12.13 -11.95 0.29
CA MET A 4 -11.29 -10.93 -0.35
C MET A 4 -11.64 -9.50 0.11
N GLN A 5 -12.89 -9.29 0.52
CA GLN A 5 -13.35 -8.01 1.08
C GLN A 5 -12.74 -7.75 2.47
N ASP A 6 -12.60 -8.79 3.30
CA ASP A 6 -11.92 -8.70 4.60
C ASP A 6 -10.43 -8.37 4.40
N LYS A 7 -9.78 -9.04 3.44
CA LYS A 7 -8.36 -8.83 3.11
C LYS A 7 -8.05 -7.39 2.69
N ARG A 8 -8.91 -6.80 1.87
CA ARG A 8 -8.78 -5.42 1.41
C ARG A 8 -8.93 -4.44 2.59
N GLN A 9 -9.94 -4.67 3.42
CA GLN A 9 -10.22 -3.81 4.57
C GLN A 9 -9.07 -3.86 5.58
N ASP A 10 -8.54 -5.04 5.86
CA ASP A 10 -7.39 -5.24 6.76
C ASP A 10 -6.15 -4.52 6.25
N PHE A 11 -5.85 -4.61 4.95
CA PHE A 11 -4.74 -3.90 4.33
C PHE A 11 -4.89 -2.38 4.50
N LEU A 12 -6.05 -1.83 4.14
CA LEU A 12 -6.30 -0.39 4.23
C LEU A 12 -6.22 0.11 5.67
N TRP A 13 -6.72 -0.68 6.63
CA TRP A 13 -6.61 -0.38 8.05
C TRP A 13 -5.16 -0.31 8.52
N LEU A 14 -4.33 -1.28 8.15
CA LEU A 14 -2.91 -1.30 8.50
C LEU A 14 -2.16 -0.10 7.91
N VAL A 15 -2.39 0.23 6.65
CA VAL A 15 -1.77 1.38 5.99
C VAL A 15 -2.24 2.69 6.63
N GLN A 16 -3.52 2.82 6.97
CA GLN A 16 -4.04 4.01 7.65
C GLN A 16 -3.39 4.22 9.02
N LEU A 17 -3.23 3.16 9.83
CA LEU A 17 -2.55 3.25 11.12
C LEU A 17 -1.10 3.71 10.98
N TRP A 18 -0.41 3.24 9.94
CA TRP A 18 0.95 3.65 9.66
C TRP A 18 1.06 5.11 9.21
N ILE A 19 0.21 5.57 8.28
CA ILE A 19 0.18 6.99 7.87
C ILE A 19 -0.08 7.90 9.08
N GLN A 20 -0.99 7.49 9.99
CA GLN A 20 -1.26 8.24 11.22
C GLN A 20 -0.06 8.31 12.18
N ARG A 21 0.85 7.34 12.12
CA ARG A 21 2.09 7.33 12.90
C ARG A 21 3.16 8.23 12.28
N GLU A 22 3.27 8.26 10.95
CA GLU A 22 4.31 8.99 10.20
C GLU A 22 3.92 10.45 9.86
N ARG A 23 3.11 11.09 10.72
CA ARG A 23 2.39 12.36 10.51
C ARG A 23 3.23 13.56 10.03
N ASP A 24 4.55 13.50 10.14
CA ASP A 24 5.46 14.63 9.86
C ASP A 24 6.10 14.60 8.46
N ILE A 25 5.71 13.65 7.60
CA ILE A 25 6.26 13.55 6.23
C ILE A 25 5.28 14.21 5.22
N THR A 26 5.73 15.25 4.52
CA THR A 26 5.01 15.85 3.38
C THR A 26 4.91 14.86 2.21
N GLY A 27 3.69 14.58 1.72
CA GLY A 27 3.47 13.75 0.51
C GLY A 27 2.42 12.62 0.65
N TRP A 28 1.91 12.37 1.87
CA TRP A 28 1.01 11.24 2.15
C TRP A 28 -0.31 11.21 1.38
N THR A 29 -0.78 12.33 0.85
CA THR A 29 -2.03 12.38 0.08
C THR A 29 -1.96 11.55 -1.20
N ALA A 30 -0.80 11.50 -1.87
CA ALA A 30 -0.59 10.63 -3.02
C ALA A 30 -0.61 9.14 -2.60
N THR A 31 0.06 8.82 -1.49
CA THR A 31 0.10 7.46 -0.93
C THR A 31 -1.28 6.92 -0.56
N CYS A 32 -2.23 7.76 -0.14
CA CYS A 32 -3.61 7.34 0.12
C CYS A 32 -4.30 6.81 -1.15
N GLY A 33 -4.07 7.45 -2.30
CA GLY A 33 -4.60 7.00 -3.60
C GLY A 33 -3.99 5.66 -4.01
N ASP A 34 -2.66 5.56 -3.90
CA ASP A 34 -1.92 4.33 -4.20
C ASP A 34 -2.34 3.18 -3.29
N ALA A 35 -2.60 3.44 -2.01
CA ALA A 35 -3.09 2.42 -1.08
C ALA A 35 -4.46 1.88 -1.52
N VAL A 36 -5.37 2.75 -1.97
CA VAL A 36 -6.67 2.31 -2.49
C VAL A 36 -6.49 1.47 -3.75
N ALA A 37 -5.68 1.90 -4.71
CA ALA A 37 -5.40 1.13 -5.92
C ALA A 37 -4.72 -0.22 -5.63
N ALA A 38 -3.71 -0.24 -4.76
CA ALA A 38 -3.01 -1.44 -4.31
C ALA A 38 -3.96 -2.43 -3.62
N SER A 39 -4.94 -1.93 -2.87
CA SER A 39 -5.90 -2.77 -2.15
C SER A 39 -6.75 -3.66 -3.08
N TYR A 40 -6.93 -3.27 -4.34
CA TYR A 40 -7.61 -4.07 -5.37
C TYR A 40 -6.70 -5.09 -6.05
N ARG A 41 -5.37 -4.96 -5.91
CA ARG A 41 -4.36 -5.78 -6.60
C ARG A 41 -3.59 -6.72 -5.68
N ILE A 42 -3.98 -6.81 -4.40
CA ILE A 42 -3.35 -7.72 -3.43
C ILE A 42 -3.41 -9.16 -3.98
N PRO A 43 -2.26 -9.84 -4.19
CA PRO A 43 -2.25 -11.21 -4.70
C PRO A 43 -3.06 -12.15 -3.81
N ALA A 44 -3.73 -13.13 -4.42
CA ALA A 44 -4.52 -14.12 -3.67
C ALA A 44 -3.65 -14.91 -2.66
N SER A 45 -2.39 -15.17 -3.01
CA SER A 45 -1.40 -15.90 -2.22
C SER A 45 -0.80 -15.13 -1.03
N MET A 46 -0.92 -13.80 -1.01
CA MET A 46 -0.30 -12.94 -0.01
C MET A 46 -1.26 -12.68 1.16
N THR A 47 -0.82 -12.41 2.39
CA THR A 47 -1.77 -11.93 3.42
C THR A 47 -1.95 -10.41 3.32
N ALA A 48 -3.00 -9.87 3.93
CA ALA A 48 -3.17 -8.40 4.01
C ALA A 48 -1.99 -7.74 4.74
N ARG A 49 -1.43 -8.45 5.73
CA ARG A 49 -0.26 -8.00 6.50
C ARG A 49 1.00 -7.94 5.65
N ASP A 50 1.28 -8.97 4.86
CA ASP A 50 2.47 -9.01 4.01
C ASP A 50 2.38 -7.93 2.92
N ALA A 51 1.20 -7.78 2.31
CA ALA A 51 0.96 -6.72 1.32
C ALA A 51 1.13 -5.33 1.93
N ALA A 52 0.62 -5.10 3.16
CA ALA A 52 0.81 -3.84 3.86
C ALA A 52 2.29 -3.60 4.17
N PHE A 53 3.03 -4.63 4.59
CA PHE A 53 4.46 -4.53 4.86
C PHE A 53 5.24 -4.11 3.61
N ASP A 54 5.02 -4.76 2.47
CA ASP A 54 5.61 -4.39 1.18
C ASP A 54 5.30 -2.93 0.83
N PHE A 55 4.03 -2.53 0.94
CA PHE A 55 3.57 -1.19 0.60
C PHE A 55 4.20 -0.11 1.48
N MET A 56 4.19 -0.32 2.80
CA MET A 56 4.75 0.61 3.78
C MET A 56 6.27 0.71 3.65
N SER A 57 6.97 -0.41 3.43
CA SER A 57 8.43 -0.42 3.28
C SER A 57 8.85 0.35 2.04
N PHE A 58 8.17 0.10 0.90
CA PHE A 58 8.40 0.86 -0.32
C PHE A 58 8.17 2.36 -0.08
N ASN A 59 7.04 2.77 0.46
CA ASN A 59 6.80 4.21 0.64
C ASN A 59 7.78 4.84 1.66
N SER A 60 8.08 4.16 2.77
CA SER A 60 9.02 4.64 3.80
C SER A 60 10.43 4.85 3.25
N GLU A 61 10.96 3.89 2.48
CA GLU A 61 12.29 3.98 1.86
C GLU A 61 12.34 5.09 0.81
N ALA A 62 11.28 5.23 -0.01
CA ALA A 62 11.17 6.30 -1.00
C ALA A 62 11.17 7.69 -0.34
N PHE A 63 10.46 7.86 0.78
CA PHE A 63 10.44 9.13 1.51
C PHE A 63 11.76 9.46 2.22
N ARG A 64 12.56 8.45 2.59
CA ARG A 64 13.87 8.64 3.24
C ARG A 64 14.99 8.96 2.26
N GLY A 65 14.71 8.96 0.95
CA GLY A 65 15.65 9.34 -0.09
C GLY A 65 16.60 8.23 -0.53
N ASP A 66 16.30 6.97 -0.20
CA ASP A 66 17.08 5.84 -0.71
C ASP A 66 16.71 5.57 -2.18
N ILE A 67 17.71 5.71 -3.06
CA ILE A 67 17.54 5.81 -4.52
C ILE A 67 17.27 4.44 -5.16
N GLU A 68 17.58 3.33 -4.47
CA GLU A 68 17.43 1.96 -5.00
C GLU A 68 16.22 1.20 -4.44
N ASN A 69 15.16 1.92 -4.09
CA ASN A 69 13.97 1.26 -3.57
C ASN A 69 13.24 0.48 -4.68
N LYS A 70 13.26 -0.85 -4.57
CA LYS A 70 12.66 -1.75 -5.56
C LYS A 70 11.17 -1.86 -5.32
N CYS A 71 10.38 -1.25 -6.20
CA CYS A 71 8.93 -1.40 -6.21
C CYS A 71 8.55 -2.90 -6.31
N PRO A 72 7.77 -3.45 -5.35
CA PRO A 72 7.29 -4.82 -5.43
C PRO A 72 6.55 -5.06 -6.74
N ALA A 73 6.80 -6.21 -7.39
CA ALA A 73 6.26 -6.46 -8.73
C ALA A 73 4.72 -6.42 -8.79
N TRP A 74 4.04 -6.78 -7.71
CA TRP A 74 2.58 -6.74 -7.61
C TRP A 74 2.02 -5.31 -7.49
N MET A 75 2.84 -4.36 -7.02
CA MET A 75 2.53 -2.93 -6.94
C MET A 75 2.92 -2.16 -8.20
N MET A 76 3.56 -2.78 -9.19
CA MET A 76 3.91 -2.04 -10.41
C MET A 76 2.67 -1.67 -11.24
N GLY A 77 2.61 -0.39 -11.63
CA GLY A 77 1.57 0.16 -12.49
C GLY A 77 0.20 0.19 -11.83
N LEU A 78 0.11 0.60 -10.55
CA LEU A 78 -1.19 0.82 -9.90
C LEU A 78 -2.01 1.81 -10.73
N ASP A 79 -3.27 1.45 -10.97
CA ASP A 79 -4.25 2.30 -11.64
C ASP A 79 -5.55 2.23 -10.83
N ASP A 80 -6.30 3.33 -10.77
CA ASP A 80 -7.56 3.36 -10.04
C ASP A 80 -8.65 2.76 -10.95
N PRO A 81 -9.22 1.58 -10.59
CA PRO A 81 -10.24 0.93 -11.41
C PRO A 81 -11.53 1.76 -11.59
N ARG A 82 -11.70 2.89 -10.89
CA ARG A 82 -12.83 3.82 -11.07
C ARG A 82 -12.63 4.82 -12.20
N TYR A 83 -11.41 4.99 -12.71
CA TYR A 83 -11.07 5.98 -13.73
C TYR A 83 -10.61 5.35 -15.06
N CYS A 84 -10.85 4.04 -15.25
CA CYS A 84 -10.64 3.29 -16.49
C CYS A 84 -11.89 3.30 -17.40
#